data_AF-A0A1E7ZCH6-F1
#
_entry.id   AF-A0A1E7ZCH6-F1
#
_cell.length_a   1.000
_cell.length_b   1.000
_cell.length_c   1.000
_cell.angle_alpha   90.00
_cell.angle_beta   90.00
_cell.angle_gamma   90.00
#
_symmetry.space_group_name_H-M   'P 1'
#
loop_
_entity.id
_entity.type
_entity.pdbx_description
1 polymer ?
#
loop_
_entity_poly.entity_id
_entity_poly.type
_entity_poly.pdbx_seq_one_letter_code
_entity_poly.pdbx_strand_id
1 'polypeptide(L)'
;MFKRKSMRILVSLLALATGAVAASGDPTRPGRSYKGTYAQKPASANYKVSAIFVNGERPQAIVNNRLVSEGDRFSDAVVKKITKESVVLNQQKDGNWQLITLTVGKASSNKFSIRSADKF
;
A
#
# COMPACT_ATOMS: atom_id res chain seq x y z
N MET A 1 -64.52 -39.87 -25.86
CA MET A 1 -64.24 -41.20 -25.28
C MET A 1 -62.85 -41.16 -24.65
N PHE A 2 -62.77 -40.95 -23.33
CA PHE A 2 -61.51 -40.86 -22.57
C PHE A 2 -60.89 -42.25 -22.40
N LYS A 3 -59.63 -42.45 -22.83
CA LYS A 3 -58.89 -43.69 -22.55
C LYS A 3 -57.61 -43.45 -21.75
N ARG A 4 -57.78 -43.72 -20.44
CA ARG A 4 -56.96 -44.55 -19.54
C ARG A 4 -55.56 -44.05 -19.16
N LYS A 5 -55.51 -43.60 -17.91
CA LYS A 5 -54.37 -43.64 -16.98
C LYS A 5 -53.74 -45.04 -16.97
N SER A 6 -52.44 -45.10 -17.17
CA SER A 6 -51.58 -46.23 -16.81
C SER A 6 -50.25 -45.61 -16.36
N MET A 7 -50.11 -45.30 -15.07
CA MET A 7 -49.68 -46.26 -14.05
C MET A 7 -48.52 -47.10 -14.54
N ARG A 8 -47.34 -46.49 -14.58
CA ARG A 8 -46.12 -47.11 -14.08
C ARG A 8 -45.34 -46.05 -13.31
N ILE A 9 -45.60 -46.04 -12.00
CA ILE A 9 -44.65 -45.63 -10.96
C ILE A 9 -43.41 -46.48 -11.22
N LEU A 10 -42.52 -45.96 -12.07
CA LEU A 10 -41.35 -46.68 -12.54
C LEU A 10 -40.15 -46.04 -11.87
N VAL A 11 -39.89 -46.57 -10.68
CA VAL A 11 -38.56 -46.93 -10.22
C VAL A 11 -37.70 -45.74 -9.75
N SER A 12 -37.44 -45.80 -8.44
CA SER A 12 -36.24 -45.30 -7.77
C SER A 12 -36.03 -43.78 -7.74
N LEU A 13 -36.75 -43.14 -6.83
CA LEU A 13 -36.08 -42.26 -5.86
C LEU A 13 -34.95 -43.06 -5.18
N LEU A 14 -33.76 -43.12 -5.79
CA LEU A 14 -32.56 -43.52 -5.08
C LEU A 14 -31.99 -42.25 -4.44
N ALA A 15 -32.49 -42.03 -3.23
CA ALA A 15 -32.13 -40.92 -2.37
C ALA A 15 -30.62 -40.89 -2.10
N LEU A 16 -30.05 -39.71 -2.32
CA LEU A 16 -29.26 -38.99 -1.32
C LEU A 16 -28.13 -39.77 -0.63
N ALA A 17 -26.97 -39.81 -1.28
CA ALA A 17 -25.69 -39.94 -0.57
C ALA A 17 -24.56 -39.25 -1.35
N THR A 18 -24.69 -37.94 -1.59
CA THR A 18 -23.50 -37.11 -1.88
C THR A 18 -22.75 -36.90 -0.58
N GLY A 19 -21.91 -37.87 -0.22
CA GLY A 19 -20.91 -37.71 0.83
C GLY A 19 -19.94 -36.61 0.42
N ALA A 20 -20.09 -35.43 0.98
CA ALA A 20 -19.05 -34.41 0.93
C ALA A 20 -17.88 -34.93 1.77
N VAL A 21 -16.88 -35.50 1.10
CA VAL A 21 -15.59 -35.78 1.71
C VAL A 21 -14.98 -34.44 2.10
N ALA A 22 -15.16 -34.04 3.36
CA ALA A 22 -14.39 -32.97 3.95
C ALA A 22 -12.94 -33.45 3.96
N ALA A 23 -12.17 -33.05 2.95
CA ALA A 23 -10.73 -33.25 2.94
C ALA A 23 -10.19 -32.59 4.21
N SER A 24 -9.82 -33.40 5.19
CA SER A 24 -9.01 -33.00 6.32
C SER A 24 -7.72 -32.46 5.74
N GLY A 25 -7.67 -31.14 5.57
CA GLY A 25 -6.49 -30.47 5.05
C GLY A 25 -5.32 -30.84 5.92
N ASP A 26 -4.27 -31.37 5.29
CA ASP A 26 -3.01 -31.65 5.94
C ASP A 26 -2.61 -30.42 6.80
N PRO A 27 -2.50 -30.56 8.13
CA PRO A 27 -2.13 -29.45 9.02
C PRO A 27 -0.73 -28.90 8.75
N THR A 28 0.07 -29.60 7.92
CA THR A 28 1.36 -29.13 7.41
C THR A 28 1.25 -28.39 6.08
N ARG A 29 0.05 -28.25 5.50
CA ARG A 29 -0.14 -27.53 4.24
C ARG A 29 0.18 -26.03 4.46
N PRO A 30 1.22 -25.48 3.81
CA PRO A 30 1.52 -24.07 3.93
C PRO A 30 0.33 -23.26 3.41
N GLY A 31 -0.15 -22.33 4.24
CA GLY A 31 -1.31 -21.49 3.94
C GLY A 31 -1.11 -20.81 2.58
N ARG A 32 -2.12 -20.87 1.72
CA ARG A 32 -2.13 -20.12 0.47
C ARG A 32 -1.88 -18.65 0.80
N SER A 33 -0.84 -18.09 0.19
CA SER A 33 -0.28 -16.78 0.47
C SER A 33 -1.35 -15.73 0.77
N TYR A 34 -1.25 -15.14 1.96
CA TYR A 34 -1.99 -13.96 2.36
C TYR A 34 -1.81 -12.87 1.30
N LYS A 35 -2.86 -12.60 0.50
CA LYS A 35 -2.92 -11.38 -0.31
C LYS A 35 -3.34 -10.26 0.62
N GLY A 36 -2.36 -9.65 1.28
CA GLY A 36 -2.59 -8.47 2.11
C GLY A 36 -3.35 -7.42 1.30
N THR A 37 -4.44 -6.92 1.87
CA THR A 37 -5.16 -5.77 1.33
C THR A 37 -4.22 -4.57 1.42
N TYR A 38 -3.58 -4.23 0.31
CA TYR A 38 -2.79 -3.01 0.22
C TYR A 38 -3.75 -1.83 0.41
N ALA A 39 -3.51 -1.03 1.45
CA ALA A 39 -4.27 0.18 1.69
C ALA A 39 -4.29 1.05 0.42
N GLN A 40 -5.48 1.52 0.06
CA GLN A 40 -5.73 2.28 -1.16
C GLN A 40 -4.80 3.51 -1.23
N LYS A 41 -4.11 3.64 -2.35
CA LYS A 41 -3.11 4.68 -2.63
C LYS A 41 -3.70 6.09 -2.39
N PRO A 42 -3.14 6.90 -1.46
CA PRO A 42 -3.58 8.28 -1.30
C PRO A 42 -3.31 9.08 -2.58
N ALA A 43 -4.25 9.96 -2.93
CA ALA A 43 -4.18 10.83 -4.09
C ALA A 43 -2.95 11.75 -3.98
N SER A 44 -2.13 11.79 -5.05
CA SER A 44 -1.02 12.73 -5.25
C SER A 44 -0.31 13.15 -3.96
N ALA A 45 0.57 12.28 -3.45
CA ALA A 45 1.33 12.59 -2.25
C ALA A 45 2.23 13.82 -2.51
N ASN A 46 1.90 14.96 -1.90
CA ASN A 46 2.84 16.06 -1.72
C ASN A 46 3.96 15.55 -0.81
N TYR A 47 5.11 15.25 -1.40
CA TYR A 47 6.25 14.76 -0.64
C TYR A 47 6.99 15.91 0.03
N LYS A 48 7.24 15.77 1.33
CA LYS A 48 8.02 16.72 2.11
C LYS A 48 9.15 16.01 2.83
N VAL A 49 10.37 16.46 2.60
CA VAL A 49 11.55 16.05 3.36
C VAL A 49 11.58 16.86 4.65
N SER A 50 11.57 16.15 5.77
CA SER A 50 11.68 16.77 7.10
C SER A 50 13.13 16.80 7.59
N ALA A 51 13.90 15.76 7.31
CA ALA A 51 15.29 15.66 7.70
C ALA A 51 16.08 14.74 6.76
N ILE A 52 17.38 14.99 6.68
CA ILE A 52 18.36 14.14 6.02
C ILE A 52 19.49 13.96 7.02
N PHE A 53 19.95 12.73 7.20
CA PHE A 53 21.05 12.40 8.09
C PHE A 53 21.83 11.21 7.54
N VAL A 54 23.01 10.97 8.11
CA VAL A 54 23.86 9.85 7.73
C VAL A 54 23.87 8.86 8.88
N ASN A 55 23.54 7.59 8.59
CA ASN A 55 23.61 6.50 9.54
C ASN A 55 24.79 5.59 9.18
N GLY A 56 25.92 5.77 9.88
CA GLY A 56 27.20 5.16 9.51
C GLY A 56 27.72 5.71 8.18
N GLU A 57 27.79 4.85 7.16
CA GLU A 57 28.22 5.24 5.80
C GLU A 57 27.04 5.49 4.85
N ARG A 58 25.80 5.25 5.29
CA ARG A 58 24.61 5.29 4.41
C ARG A 58 23.75 6.52 4.69
N PRO A 59 23.46 7.36 3.68
CA PRO A 59 22.54 8.48 3.85
C PRO A 59 21.09 7.97 3.98
N GLN A 60 20.34 8.57 4.88
CA GLN A 60 18.92 8.30 5.14
C GLN A 60 18.13 9.61 5.20
N ALA A 61 16.84 9.55 4.90
CA ALA A 61 15.96 10.71 4.94
C ALA A 61 14.61 10.39 5.57
N ILE A 62 13.97 11.39 6.15
CA ILE A 62 12.58 11.31 6.61
C ILE A 62 11.71 12.05 5.61
N VAL A 63 10.92 11.29 4.84
CA VAL A 63 9.95 11.81 3.87
C VAL A 63 8.55 11.47 4.36
N ASN A 64 7.67 12.46 4.52
CA ASN A 64 6.29 12.27 5.01
C ASN A 64 6.23 11.39 6.29
N ASN A 65 7.06 11.72 7.28
CA ASN A 65 7.18 10.99 8.56
C ASN A 65 7.66 9.55 8.47
N ARG A 66 8.18 9.11 7.31
CA ARG A 66 8.75 7.78 7.11
C ARG A 66 10.24 7.86 6.84
N LEU A 67 11.00 7.01 7.53
CA LEU A 67 12.41 6.78 7.25
C LEU A 67 12.55 6.02 5.92
N VAL A 68 13.36 6.56 5.00
CA VAL A 68 13.64 5.98 3.69
C VAL A 68 15.14 5.99 3.40
N SER A 69 15.59 4.97 2.69
CA SER A 69 16.95 4.79 2.17
C SER A 69 16.96 4.81 0.64
N GLU A 70 18.14 4.90 0.03
CA GLU A 70 18.27 4.79 -1.42
C GLU A 70 17.74 3.45 -1.94
N GLY A 71 16.96 3.49 -3.03
CA GLY A 71 16.30 2.31 -3.59
C GLY A 71 14.95 1.98 -2.97
N ASP A 72 14.60 2.56 -1.82
CA ASP A 72 13.32 2.28 -1.18
C ASP A 72 12.15 2.80 -2.01
N ARG A 73 11.10 1.98 -2.09
CA ARG A 73 9.82 2.33 -2.68
C ARG A 73 8.84 2.73 -1.58
N PHE A 74 8.22 3.89 -1.72
CA PHE A 74 7.19 4.36 -0.81
C PHE A 74 6.09 5.08 -1.59
N SER A 75 4.83 4.72 -1.33
CA SER A 75 3.68 5.19 -2.11
C SER A 75 3.89 4.96 -3.63
N ASP A 76 3.95 6.03 -4.39
CA ASP A 76 4.13 6.12 -5.83
C ASP A 76 5.51 6.62 -6.24
N ALA A 77 6.45 6.68 -5.31
CA ALA A 77 7.81 7.10 -5.55
C ALA A 77 8.84 6.03 -5.21
N VAL A 78 9.98 6.09 -5.90
CA VAL A 78 11.19 5.33 -5.60
C VAL A 78 12.31 6.32 -5.29
N VAL A 79 12.99 6.15 -4.15
CA VAL A 79 14.17 6.94 -3.82
C VAL A 79 15.29 6.56 -4.78
N LYS A 80 15.80 7.52 -5.54
CA LYS A 80 16.93 7.31 -6.45
C LYS A 80 18.25 7.68 -5.82
N LYS A 81 18.29 8.77 -5.05
CA LYS A 81 19.52 9.27 -4.42
C LYS A 81 19.21 10.12 -3.20
N ILE A 82 20.03 10.01 -2.17
CA ILE A 82 19.99 10.87 -0.99
C ILE A 82 21.36 11.57 -0.91
N THR A 83 21.35 12.88 -1.04
CA THR A 83 22.52 13.74 -0.83
C THR A 83 22.42 14.41 0.52
N LYS A 84 23.45 15.15 0.96
CA LYS A 84 23.43 15.88 2.23
C LYS A 84 22.27 16.89 2.35
N GLU A 85 21.81 17.43 1.23
CA GLU A 85 20.87 18.57 1.20
C GLU A 85 19.55 18.26 0.48
N SER A 86 19.52 17.19 -0.32
CA SER A 86 18.36 16.85 -1.15
C SER A 86 18.14 15.34 -1.29
N VAL A 87 16.88 15.00 -1.52
CA VAL A 87 16.41 13.65 -1.84
C VAL A 87 15.84 13.66 -3.26
N VAL A 88 16.39 12.83 -4.13
CA VAL A 88 15.90 12.65 -5.51
C VAL A 88 14.97 11.45 -5.54
N LEU A 89 13.74 11.68 -5.94
CA LEU A 89 12.70 10.66 -6.08
C LEU A 89 12.31 10.50 -7.53
N ASN A 90 11.92 9.29 -7.91
CA ASN A 90 11.22 9.02 -9.15
C ASN A 90 9.76 8.72 -8.82
N GLN A 91 8.87 9.68 -9.08
CA GLN A 91 7.43 9.59 -8.81
C GLN A 91 6.66 9.14 -10.05
N GLN A 92 5.67 8.28 -9.88
CA GLN A 92 4.73 7.92 -10.93
C GLN A 92 3.53 8.88 -10.91
N LYS A 93 3.46 9.79 -11.87
CA LYS A 93 2.37 10.76 -12.07
C LYS A 93 1.73 10.54 -13.44
N ASP A 94 0.42 10.35 -13.48
CA ASP A 94 -0.36 10.16 -14.71
C ASP A 94 0.17 9.04 -15.62
N GLY A 95 0.64 7.94 -15.00
CA GLY A 95 1.22 6.79 -15.71
C GLY A 95 2.69 6.97 -16.12
N ASN A 96 3.24 8.18 -16.01
CA ASN A 96 4.62 8.49 -16.37
C ASN A 96 5.52 8.61 -15.14
N TRP A 97 6.78 8.22 -15.29
CA TRP A 97 7.81 8.41 -14.27
C TRP A 97 8.43 9.80 -14.40
N GLN A 98 8.42 10.57 -13.32
CA GLN A 98 8.98 11.92 -13.25
C GLN A 98 9.98 12.01 -12.10
N LEU A 99 11.15 12.55 -12.37
CA LEU A 99 12.14 12.86 -11.34
C LEU A 99 11.75 14.15 -10.61
N ILE A 100 11.73 14.08 -9.28
CA ILE A 100 11.50 15.23 -8.41
C ILE A 100 12.63 15.31 -7.39
N THR A 101 13.12 16.52 -7.16
CA THR A 101 14.15 16.80 -6.16
C THR A 101 13.50 17.53 -5.00
N LEU A 102 13.59 16.94 -3.82
CA LEU A 102 13.10 17.53 -2.59
C LEU A 102 14.27 18.01 -1.77
N THR A 103 14.23 19.27 -1.34
CA THR A 103 15.15 19.82 -0.36
C THR A 103 14.50 19.79 1.02
N VAL A 104 15.33 19.78 2.07
CA VAL A 104 14.81 19.98 3.43
C VAL A 104 14.07 21.31 3.44
N GLY A 105 12.77 21.28 3.71
CA GLY A 105 11.98 22.50 3.73
C GLY A 105 12.59 23.44 4.77
N LYS A 106 13.05 24.63 4.35
CA LYS A 106 13.28 25.75 5.28
C LYS A 106 11.98 25.86 6.06
N ALA A 107 11.98 25.43 7.33
CA ALA A 107 10.83 25.58 8.20
C ALA A 107 10.39 27.04 8.06
N SER A 108 9.14 27.24 7.66
CA SER A 108 8.56 28.56 7.44
C SER A 108 8.91 29.47 8.61
N SER A 109 9.94 30.30 8.43
CA SER A 109 10.41 31.26 9.43
C SER A 109 9.40 32.37 9.65
N ASN A 110 8.34 32.42 8.83
CA ASN A 110 7.28 33.42 8.86
C ASN A 110 6.29 33.28 10.03
N LYS A 111 6.44 32.30 10.94
CA LYS A 111 5.56 32.18 12.12
C LYS A 111 6.16 32.79 13.41
N PHE A 112 7.38 33.29 13.38
CA PHE A 112 7.99 34.03 14.49
C PHE A 112 8.08 35.53 14.18
N SER A 113 6.96 36.19 13.90
CA SER A 113 6.91 37.64 14.05
C SER A 113 6.91 37.93 15.55
N ILE A 114 8.09 38.15 16.11
CA ILE A 114 8.21 38.80 17.42
C ILE A 114 7.54 40.15 17.22
N ARG A 115 6.35 40.34 17.82
CA ARG A 115 5.77 41.67 17.97
C ARG A 115 6.80 42.44 18.80
N SER A 116 7.58 43.31 18.16
CA SER A 116 8.37 44.30 18.89
C SER A 116 7.37 45.03 19.77
N ALA A 117 7.50 44.83 21.09
CA ALA A 117 6.71 45.58 22.05
C ALA A 117 7.03 47.05 21.84
N ASP A 118 5.99 47.83 21.54
CA ASP A 118 6.06 49.28 21.51
C ASP A 118 6.64 49.77 22.84
N LYS A 119 7.58 50.70 22.77
CA LYS A 119 8.23 51.30 23.96
C LYS A 119 7.15 52.02 24.79
N PHE A 120 7.16 51.76 26.10
CA PHE A 120 6.47 52.58 27.10
C PHE A 120 6.99 54.02 27.09
#